data_AF-A0A5K7ZUY6-F1
#
_entry.id   AF-A0A5K7ZUY6-F1
#
_cell.length_a   1.000
_cell.length_b   1.000
_cell.length_c   1.000
_cell.angle_alpha   90.00
_cell.angle_beta   90.00
_cell.angle_gamma   90.00
#
_symmetry.space_group_name_H-M   'P 1'
#
loop_
_entity.id
_entity.type
_entity.pdbx_description
1 polymer ?
#
loop_
_entity_poly.entity_id
_entity_poly.type
_entity_poly.pdbx_seq_one_letter_code
_entity_poly.pdbx_strand_id
1 'polypeptide(L)'
;MNKNFSDEDKKRAVFDSMSPMRQKYISEKIGYERWDPFEKPKDPIDIRKDKSNRTSQMLVREFLQSKTMEDYSNNYGRGVLEMAIGIINDDDRYIAMYEFSLWYKNLLEKEKK
;
A
#
# COMPACT_ATOMS: atom_id res chain seq x y z
N MET A 1 25.05 -29.71 -11.05
CA MET A 1 25.21 -29.96 -9.61
C MET A 1 24.74 -28.71 -8.87
N ASN A 2 23.58 -28.76 -8.21
CA ASN A 2 23.09 -27.65 -7.39
C ASN A 2 23.91 -27.61 -6.11
N LYS A 3 24.88 -26.70 -6.05
CA LYS A 3 25.68 -26.47 -4.85
C LYS A 3 24.79 -25.70 -3.87
N ASN A 4 24.24 -26.39 -2.88
CA ASN A 4 23.52 -25.74 -1.79
C ASN A 4 24.55 -24.98 -0.95
N PHE A 5 24.70 -23.68 -1.22
CA PHE A 5 25.54 -22.80 -0.43
C PHE A 5 24.98 -22.68 0.98
N SER A 6 25.84 -22.86 1.99
CA SER A 6 25.49 -22.59 3.39
C SER A 6 25.14 -21.11 3.56
N ASP A 7 24.37 -20.76 4.59
CA ASP A 7 24.05 -19.36 4.87
C ASP A 7 25.32 -18.55 5.22
N GLU A 8 26.35 -19.21 5.75
CA GLU A 8 27.69 -18.62 5.91
C GLU A 8 28.38 -18.32 4.57
N ASP A 9 28.22 -19.20 3.56
CA ASP A 9 28.76 -18.94 2.23
C ASP A 9 28.11 -17.73 1.58
N LYS A 10 26.78 -17.57 1.79
CA LYS A 10 26.02 -16.42 1.30
C LYS A 10 26.40 -15.14 2.06
N LYS A 11 26.53 -15.22 3.39
CA LYS A 11 26.93 -14.09 4.24
C LYS A 11 28.31 -13.56 3.86
N ARG A 12 29.27 -14.47 3.61
CA ARG A 12 30.60 -14.15 3.08
C ARG A 12 30.55 -13.54 1.68
N ALA A 13 29.82 -14.15 0.75
CA ALA A 13 29.70 -13.61 -0.60
C ALA A 13 29.13 -12.18 -0.62
N VAL A 14 28.14 -11.89 0.24
CA VAL A 14 27.58 -10.55 0.41
C VAL A 14 28.64 -9.59 0.95
N PHE A 15 29.36 -9.96 2.01
CA PHE A 15 30.44 -9.14 2.56
C PHE A 15 31.54 -8.82 1.54
N ASP A 16 31.99 -9.83 0.80
CA ASP A 16 33.05 -9.71 -0.20
C ASP A 16 32.63 -8.82 -1.37
N SER A 17 31.32 -8.77 -1.69
CA SER A 17 30.75 -7.89 -2.72
C SER A 17 30.57 -6.42 -2.28
N MET A 18 30.72 -6.11 -0.99
CA MET A 18 30.54 -4.75 -0.48
C MET A 18 31.74 -3.84 -0.76
N SER A 19 31.52 -2.52 -0.68
CA SER A 19 32.60 -1.55 -0.77
C SER A 19 33.56 -1.65 0.43
N PRO A 20 34.85 -1.29 0.27
CA PRO A 20 35.84 -1.35 1.36
C PRO A 20 35.44 -0.56 2.60
N MET A 21 34.77 0.59 2.41
CA MET A 21 34.23 1.39 3.51
C MET A 21 33.15 0.64 4.31
N ARG A 22 32.28 -0.09 3.61
CA ARG A 22 31.20 -0.85 4.26
C ARG A 22 31.73 -2.10 4.95
N GLN A 23 32.69 -2.79 4.34
CA GLN A 23 33.41 -3.92 4.97
C GLN A 23 34.09 -3.48 6.26
N LYS A 24 34.81 -2.34 6.24
CA LYS A 24 35.47 -1.75 7.42
C LYS A 24 34.48 -1.41 8.53
N TYR A 25 33.33 -0.82 8.17
CA TYR A 25 32.29 -0.53 9.16
C TYR A 25 31.73 -1.81 9.80
N ILE A 26 31.48 -2.85 9.01
CA ILE A 26 30.97 -4.12 9.52
C ILE A 26 32.03 -4.82 10.39
N SER A 27 33.30 -4.84 10.00
CA SER A 27 34.36 -5.48 10.79
C SER A 27 34.69 -4.73 12.09
N GLU A 28 34.77 -3.40 12.05
CA GLU A 28 35.23 -2.58 13.18
C GLU A 28 34.10 -2.11 14.11
N LYS A 29 32.87 -1.95 13.62
CA LYS A 29 31.76 -1.39 14.41
C LYS A 29 30.67 -2.40 14.76
N ILE A 30 30.27 -3.26 13.83
CA ILE A 30 29.20 -4.23 14.06
C ILE A 30 29.79 -5.56 14.59
N GLY A 31 30.91 -5.99 14.01
CA GLY A 31 31.49 -7.32 14.15
C GLY A 31 30.87 -8.30 13.16
N TYR A 32 31.69 -8.93 12.32
CA TYR A 32 31.24 -9.86 11.27
C TYR A 32 30.35 -10.99 11.81
N GLU A 33 30.73 -11.57 12.95
CA GLU A 33 29.95 -12.63 13.60
C GLU A 33 28.52 -12.18 13.98
N ARG A 34 28.37 -10.93 14.42
CA ARG A 34 27.08 -10.36 14.87
C ARG A 34 26.28 -9.73 13.75
N TRP A 35 26.89 -9.56 12.58
CA TRP A 35 26.24 -8.97 11.42
C TRP A 35 25.41 -10.03 10.72
N ASP A 36 24.10 -9.78 10.60
CA ASP A 36 23.17 -10.58 9.81
C ASP A 36 22.79 -9.80 8.54
N PRO A 37 23.25 -10.22 7.35
CA PRO A 37 22.87 -9.59 6.09
C PRO A 37 21.44 -9.93 5.64
N PHE A 38 20.80 -10.90 6.28
CA PHE A 38 19.49 -11.38 5.88
C PHE A 38 18.42 -10.69 6.72
N GLU A 39 17.99 -9.51 6.26
CA GLU A 39 16.77 -8.90 6.81
C GLU A 39 15.59 -9.85 6.56
N LYS A 40 14.90 -10.25 7.63
CA LYS A 40 13.64 -11.00 7.50
C LYS A 40 12.67 -10.16 6.66
N PRO A 41 11.90 -10.78 5.74
CA PRO A 41 10.83 -10.08 5.04
C PRO A 41 9.98 -9.33 6.08
N LYS A 42 9.76 -8.03 5.86
CA LYS A 42 8.85 -7.26 6.72
C LYS A 42 7.53 -8.00 6.80
N ASP A 43 6.90 -7.95 7.98
CA ASP A 43 5.57 -8.54 8.16
C ASP A 43 4.65 -8.12 7.02
N PRO A 44 3.84 -9.04 6.49
CA PRO A 44 2.92 -8.71 5.41
C PRO A 44 2.08 -7.51 5.84
N ILE A 45 2.07 -6.48 5.00
CA ILE A 45 1.21 -5.32 5.22
C ILE A 45 -0.22 -5.85 5.31
N ASP A 46 -0.91 -5.54 6.41
CA ASP A 46 -2.34 -5.84 6.53
C ASP A 46 -3.09 -4.95 5.53
N ILE A 47 -3.38 -5.53 4.36
CA ILE A 47 -4.09 -4.83 3.29
C ILE A 47 -5.56 -4.86 3.66
N ARG A 48 -6.05 -3.76 4.24
CA ARG A 48 -7.48 -3.54 4.45
C ARG A 48 -8.21 -3.59 3.12
N LYS A 49 -9.27 -4.41 3.09
CA LYS A 49 -10.16 -4.56 1.94
C LYS A 49 -11.59 -4.25 2.34
N ASP A 50 -12.36 -3.71 1.40
CA ASP A 50 -13.80 -3.52 1.57
C ASP A 50 -14.55 -4.86 1.45
N LYS A 51 -15.88 -4.81 1.64
CA LYS A 51 -16.79 -5.97 1.48
C LYS A 51 -16.73 -6.60 0.08
N SER A 52 -16.28 -5.85 -0.93
CA SER A 52 -16.08 -6.33 -2.30
C SER A 52 -14.69 -6.92 -2.57
N ASN A 53 -13.86 -7.13 -1.53
CA ASN A 53 -12.48 -7.63 -1.61
C ASN A 53 -11.50 -6.69 -2.38
N ARG A 54 -11.82 -5.39 -2.46
CA ARG A 54 -10.98 -4.37 -3.10
C ARG A 54 -10.28 -3.51 -2.06
N THR A 55 -9.09 -3.02 -2.40
CA THR A 55 -8.44 -1.96 -1.62
C THR A 55 -8.99 -0.59 -2.00
N SER A 56 -8.73 0.44 -1.20
CA SER A 56 -9.13 1.82 -1.55
C SER A 56 -8.57 2.24 -2.90
N GLN A 57 -7.32 1.87 -3.21
CA GLN A 57 -6.69 2.21 -4.50
C GLN A 57 -7.37 1.50 -5.67
N MET A 58 -7.82 0.25 -5.49
CA MET A 58 -8.56 -0.48 -6.53
C MET A 58 -9.91 0.20 -6.79
N LEU A 59 -10.65 0.55 -5.74
CA LEU A 59 -11.93 1.28 -5.87
C LEU A 59 -11.76 2.62 -6.59
N VAL A 60 -10.78 3.42 -6.18
CA VAL A 60 -10.49 4.72 -6.82
C VAL A 60 -10.18 4.54 -8.30
N ARG A 61 -9.32 3.58 -8.63
CA ARG A 61 -8.93 3.30 -10.01
C ARG A 61 -10.12 2.87 -10.85
N GLU A 62 -10.91 1.90 -10.38
CA GLU A 62 -12.09 1.42 -11.09
C GLU A 62 -13.10 2.56 -11.32
N PHE A 63 -13.37 3.38 -10.30
CA PHE A 63 -14.28 4.50 -10.42
C PHE A 63 -13.80 5.58 -11.39
N LEU A 64 -12.54 6.01 -11.29
CA LEU A 64 -11.99 7.04 -12.18
C LEU A 64 -11.85 6.55 -13.62
N GLN A 65 -11.58 5.26 -13.83
CA GLN A 65 -11.58 4.65 -15.16
C GLN A 65 -12.99 4.54 -15.76
N SER A 66 -14.03 4.49 -14.92
CA SER A 66 -15.42 4.53 -15.39
C SER A 66 -15.88 5.93 -15.79
N LYS A 67 -15.04 6.96 -15.64
CA LYS A 67 -15.32 8.34 -16.05
C LYS A 67 -14.59 8.64 -17.35
N THR A 68 -15.18 9.50 -18.17
CA THR A 68 -14.54 10.11 -19.33
C THR A 68 -13.40 11.01 -18.85
N MET A 69 -12.22 10.94 -19.50
CA MET A 69 -10.97 11.59 -19.05
C MET A 69 -11.05 13.12 -18.93
N GLU A 70 -12.08 13.74 -19.49
CA GLU A 70 -12.31 15.20 -19.44
C GLU A 70 -13.02 15.67 -18.15
N ASP A 71 -13.51 14.76 -17.30
CA ASP A 71 -14.52 15.09 -16.28
C ASP A 71 -14.04 15.23 -14.83
N TYR A 72 -12.72 15.18 -14.55
CA TYR A 72 -12.30 15.32 -13.15
C TYR A 72 -10.96 16.03 -12.93
N SER A 73 -10.98 16.92 -11.94
CA SER A 73 -9.80 17.63 -11.44
C SER A 73 -9.03 16.78 -10.43
N ASN A 74 -7.80 17.19 -10.10
CA ASN A 74 -7.03 16.56 -9.02
C ASN A 74 -7.78 16.59 -7.67
N ASN A 75 -8.56 17.65 -7.41
CA ASN A 75 -9.38 17.75 -6.20
C ASN A 75 -10.50 16.72 -6.18
N TYR A 76 -11.10 16.44 -7.34
CA TYR A 76 -12.09 15.38 -7.48
C TYR A 76 -11.46 14.01 -7.19
N GLY A 77 -10.32 13.70 -7.81
CA GLY A 77 -9.59 12.45 -7.56
C GLY A 77 -9.22 12.28 -6.09
N ARG A 78 -8.80 13.36 -5.42
CA ARG A 78 -8.55 13.36 -3.97
C ARG A 78 -9.80 13.07 -3.16
N GLY A 79 -10.94 13.67 -3.51
CA GLY A 79 -12.23 13.39 -2.87
C GLY A 79 -12.64 11.92 -3.00
N VAL A 80 -12.45 11.31 -4.18
CA VAL A 80 -12.71 9.88 -4.39
C VAL A 80 -11.81 9.02 -3.50
N LEU A 81 -10.53 9.35 -3.38
CA LEU A 81 -9.60 8.63 -2.50
C LEU A 81 -9.99 8.73 -1.03
N GLU A 82 -10.33 9.92 -0.56
CA GLU A 82 -10.77 10.15 0.83
C GLU A 82 -12.04 9.35 1.14
N MET A 83 -13.03 9.36 0.23
CA MET A 83 -14.25 8.55 0.35
C MET A 83 -13.94 7.04 0.41
N ALA A 84 -13.08 6.53 -0.49
CA ALA A 84 -12.73 5.12 -0.54
C ALA A 84 -11.97 4.65 0.71
N ILE A 85 -11.11 5.50 1.29
CA ILE A 85 -10.42 5.20 2.55
C ILE A 85 -11.40 5.22 3.72
N GLY A 86 -12.25 6.26 3.80
CA GLY A 86 -13.23 6.41 4.88
C GLY A 86 -14.21 5.25 4.95
N ILE A 87 -14.77 4.84 3.79
CA ILE A 87 -15.70 3.71 3.72
C ILE A 87 -15.03 2.38 4.12
N ILE A 88 -13.80 2.12 3.67
CA ILE A 88 -13.10 0.87 4.01
C ILE A 88 -12.75 0.77 5.50
N ASN A 89 -12.56 1.92 6.14
CA ASN A 89 -12.23 1.98 7.55
C ASN A 89 -13.45 2.10 8.47
N ASP A 90 -14.67 1.98 7.93
CA ASP A 90 -15.92 2.18 8.66
C ASP A 90 -15.95 3.53 9.42
N ASP A 91 -15.46 4.60 8.79
CA ASP A 91 -15.46 5.94 9.38
C ASP A 91 -16.86 6.58 9.27
N ASP A 92 -17.47 6.81 10.43
CA ASP A 92 -18.82 7.39 10.59
C ASP A 92 -19.06 8.64 9.74
N ARG A 93 -18.05 9.51 9.59
CA ARG A 93 -18.20 10.75 8.80
C ARG A 93 -18.47 10.43 7.34
N TYR A 94 -17.69 9.50 6.77
CA TYR A 94 -17.82 9.12 5.37
C TYR A 94 -19.04 8.24 5.12
N ILE A 95 -19.42 7.40 6.09
CA ILE A 95 -20.68 6.65 6.07
C ILE A 95 -21.87 7.62 6.00
N ALA A 96 -21.92 8.60 6.90
CA ALA A 96 -22.99 9.60 6.91
C ALA A 96 -23.05 10.40 5.60
N MET A 97 -21.90 10.79 5.05
CA MET A 97 -21.84 11.48 3.74
C MET A 97 -22.40 10.59 2.61
N TYR A 98 -22.07 9.30 2.59
CA TYR A 98 -22.59 8.35 1.61
C TYR A 98 -24.10 8.15 1.72
N GLU A 99 -24.61 7.89 2.93
CA GLU A 99 -26.03 7.70 3.20
C GLU A 99 -26.85 8.95 2.83
N PHE A 100 -26.36 10.13 3.18
CA PHE A 100 -26.99 11.40 2.78
C PHE A 100 -27.02 11.56 1.25
N SER A 101 -25.92 11.25 0.56
CA SER A 101 -25.85 11.37 -0.91
C SER A 101 -26.87 10.45 -1.59
N LEU A 102 -27.03 9.22 -1.10
CA LEU A 102 -28.04 8.28 -1.59
C LEU A 102 -29.46 8.78 -1.31
N TRP A 103 -29.73 9.25 -0.09
CA TRP A 103 -31.03 9.82 0.27
C TRP A 103 -31.40 10.99 -0.63
N TYR A 104 -30.45 11.91 -0.86
CA TYR A 104 -30.66 13.10 -1.69
C TYR A 104 -30.92 12.73 -3.16
N LYS A 105 -30.17 11.77 -3.72
CA LYS A 105 -30.44 11.23 -5.06
C LYS A 105 -31.88 10.71 -5.17
N ASN A 106 -32.31 9.89 -4.20
CA ASN A 106 -33.67 9.33 -4.18
C ASN A 106 -34.75 10.41 -4.02
N LEU A 107 -34.45 11.50 -3.31
CA LEU A 107 -35.35 12.65 -3.18
C LEU A 107 -35.53 13.35 -4.53
N LEU A 108 -34.45 13.62 -5.27
CA LEU A 108 -34.52 14.25 -6.60
C LEU A 108 -35.32 13.41 -7.60
N GLU A 109 -35.11 12.09 -7.60
CA GLU A 109 -35.87 11.16 -8.45
C GLU A 109 -37.37 11.21 -8.14
N LYS A 110 -37.76 11.32 -6.87
CA LYS A 110 -39.17 11.49 -6.45
C LYS A 110 -39.74 12.84 -6.87
N GLU A 111 -38.93 13.89 -6.79
CA GLU A 111 -39.34 15.25 -7.15
C GLU A 111 -39.28 15.53 -8.67
N LYS A 112 -38.86 14.54 -9.49
CA LYS A 112 -38.61 14.67 -10.93
C LYS A 112 -37.67 15.84 -11.28
N LYS A 113 -36.67 16.07 -10.43
CA LYS A 113 -35.61 17.04 -10.67
C LYS A 113 -34.36 16.37 -11.22
#